data_AF-A0A1G1FFU3-F1
#
_entry.id   AF-A0A1G1FFU3-F1
#
_cell.length_a   1.000
_cell.length_b   1.000
_cell.length_c   1.000
_cell.angle_alpha   90.00
_cell.angle_beta   90.00
_cell.angle_gamma   90.00
#
_symmetry.space_group_name_H-M   'P 1'
#
loop_
_entity.id
_entity.type
_entity.pdbx_description
1 polymer ?
#
loop_
_entity_poly.entity_id
_entity_poly.type
_entity_poly.pdbx_seq_one_letter_code
_entity_poly.pdbx_strand_id
1 'polypeptide(L)' 'MSLIIFYVKITDICGDADDDNVLACALAAKAAYLVTGDADLLAVKNFRGVKIISPRDFEALFD' A
#
# COMPACT_ATOMS: atom_id res chain seq x y z
N MET A 1 11.37 -2.02 24.30
CA MET A 1 10.64 -1.63 23.08
C MET A 1 11.58 -1.85 21.91
N SER A 2 11.57 -3.03 21.27
CA SER A 2 12.51 -3.35 20.19
C SER A 2 11.86 -2.98 18.86
N LEU A 3 12.35 -1.91 18.23
CA LEU A 3 11.86 -1.44 16.94
C LEU A 3 12.53 -2.28 15.85
N ILE A 4 11.86 -3.34 15.40
CA ILE A 4 12.34 -4.18 14.30
C ILE A 4 11.91 -3.50 13.00
N ILE A 5 12.83 -2.78 12.37
CA ILE A 5 12.61 -2.19 11.04
C ILE A 5 12.86 -3.31 10.02
N PHE A 6 11.80 -3.98 9.57
CA PHE A 6 11.88 -4.91 8.45
C PHE A 6 12.09 -4.10 7.17
N TYR A 7 13.33 -4.05 6.67
CA TYR A 7 13.65 -3.44 5.39
C TYR A 7 13.15 -4.35 4.26
N VAL A 8 11.87 -4.25 3.93
CA VAL A 8 11.28 -4.97 2.79
C VAL A 8 11.70 -4.22 1.54
N LYS A 9 12.74 -4.72 0.89
CA LYS A 9 13.13 -4.27 -0.45
C LYS A 9 12.11 -4.81 -1.44
N ILE A 10 11.16 -3.96 -1.81
CA ILE A 10 10.30 -4.15 -2.98
C ILE A 10 11.09 -3.55 -4.13
N THR A 11 11.34 -4.35 -5.14
CA THR A 11 11.90 -3.89 -6.41
C THR A 11 11.05 -4.51 -7.49
N ASP A 12 10.67 -3.70 -8.47
CA ASP A 12 10.12 -4.13 -9.76
C ASP A 12 8.62 -4.45 -9.77
N ILE A 13 7.79 -3.63 -9.12
CA ILE A 13 6.33 -3.73 -9.22
C ILE A 13 5.73 -2.60 -10.07
N CYS A 14 6.30 -1.41 -9.99
CA CYS A 14 5.97 -0.29 -10.85
C CYS A 14 7.29 0.35 -11.31
N GLY A 15 7.37 0.79 -12.56
CA GLY A 15 8.60 1.33 -13.17
C GLY A 15 9.09 2.65 -12.56
N ASP A 16 8.53 3.10 -11.44
CA ASP A 16 8.93 4.29 -10.70
C ASP A 16 9.11 3.98 -9.21
N ALA A 17 10.26 4.38 -8.66
CA ALA A 17 10.76 3.93 -7.35
C ALA A 17 9.97 4.49 -6.15
N ASP A 18 9.06 5.44 -6.38
CA ASP A 18 8.28 6.09 -5.34
C ASP A 18 7.13 5.21 -4.82
N ASP A 19 6.50 4.41 -5.71
CA ASP A 19 5.37 3.55 -5.35
C ASP A 19 5.76 2.37 -4.46
N ASP A 20 6.96 1.82 -4.66
CA ASP A 20 7.52 0.73 -3.88
C ASP A 20 7.66 1.12 -2.40
N ASN A 21 7.98 2.38 -2.11
CA ASN A 21 8.12 2.89 -0.74
C ASN A 21 6.77 2.97 -0.01
N VAL A 22 5.72 3.37 -0.71
CA VAL A 22 4.36 3.47 -0.15
C VAL A 22 3.83 2.09 0.19
N LEU A 23 4.02 1.12 -0.71
CA LEU A 23 3.65 -0.27 -0.49
C LEU A 23 4.47 -0.93 0.63
N ALA A 24 5.78 -0.65 0.69
CA ALA A 24 6.65 -1.15 1.76
C ALA A 24 6.24 -0.59 3.12
N CYS A 25 5.87 0.70 3.19
CA CYS A 25 5.36 1.33 4.40
C CYS A 25 4.05 0.68 4.86
N ALA A 26 3.09 0.48 3.95
CA ALA A 26 1.82 -0.16 4.27
C ALA A 26 2.02 -1.59 4.81
N LEU A 27 2.97 -2.34 4.25
CA LEU A 27 3.34 -3.66 4.78
C LEU A 27 4.02 -3.61 6.14
N ALA A 28 4.97 -2.70 6.33
CA ALA A 28 5.66 -2.53 7.61
C ALA A 28 4.67 -2.14 8.72
N ALA A 29 3.68 -1.30 8.40
CA ALA A 29 2.60 -0.92 9.28
C ALA A 29 1.53 -2.03 9.48
N LYS A 30 1.59 -3.12 8.69
CA LYS A 30 0.55 -4.16 8.61
C LYS A 30 -0.84 -3.56 8.37
N ALA A 31 -0.90 -2.56 7.49
CA ALA A 31 -2.13 -1.89 7.15
C ALA A 31 -3.08 -2.86 6.43
N ALA A 32 -4.38 -2.82 6.78
CA ALA A 32 -5.39 -3.57 6.03
C ALA A 32 -5.74 -2.88 4.70
N TYR A 33 -5.62 -1.55 4.65
CA TYR A 33 -5.97 -0.72 3.51
C TYR A 33 -4.88 0.32 3.21
N LEU A 34 -4.57 0.50 1.93
CA LEU A 34 -3.83 1.63 1.39
C LEU A 34 -4.81 2.46 0.57
N VAL A 35 -5.05 3.70 0.99
CA VAL A 35 -5.98 4.60 0.31
C VAL A 35 -5.18 5.54 -0.58
N THR A 36 -5.42 5.51 -1.89
CA THR A 36 -4.71 6.36 -2.85
C THR A 36 -5.60 6.74 -4.03
N GLY A 37 -5.34 7.91 -4.62
CA GLY A 37 -5.95 8.34 -5.88
C GLY A 37 -5.13 7.98 -7.12
N ASP A 38 -3.97 7.37 -6.93
CA ASP A 38 -3.06 7.00 -8.00
C ASP A 38 -3.58 5.79 -8.80
N ALA A 39 -3.68 5.94 -10.12
CA ALA A 39 -4.29 4.94 -10.99
C ALA A 39 -3.43 3.67 -11.12
N ASP A 40 -2.10 3.79 -11.07
CA ASP A 40 -1.18 2.67 -11.20
C ASP A 40 -1.19 1.83 -9.92
N LEU A 41 -1.20 2.47 -8.75
CA LEU A 41 -1.38 1.78 -7.47
C LEU A 41 -2.77 1.13 -7.36
N LEU A 42 -3.83 1.81 -7.80
CA LEU A 42 -5.19 1.26 -7.82
C LEU A 42 -5.32 0.05 -8.76
N ALA A 43 -4.51 -0.03 -9.82
CA ALA A 43 -4.51 -1.17 -10.74
C ALA A 43 -4.03 -2.46 -10.05
N VAL A 44 -3.15 -2.36 -9.06
CA VAL A 44 -2.65 -3.51 -8.27
C VAL A 44 -3.76 -4.14 -7.43
N LYS A 45 -4.72 -3.33 -6.92
CA LYS A 45 -5.91 -3.68 -6.10
C LYS A 45 -5.64 -4.36 -4.75
N ASN A 46 -4.68 -5.27 -4.70
CA ASN A 46 -4.26 -5.96 -3.48
C ASN A 46 -2.78 -6.27 -3.57
N PHE A 47 -2.04 -5.83 -2.55
CA PHE A 47 -0.62 -6.10 -2.44
C PHE A 47 -0.32 -6.81 -1.13
N ARG A 48 0.02 -8.10 -1.22
CA ARG A 48 0.44 -8.95 -0.08
C ARG A 48 -0.50 -8.84 1.15
N GLY A 49 -1.80 -8.72 0.90
CA GLY A 49 -2.84 -8.64 1.94
C GLY A 49 -3.30 -7.22 2.27
N VAL A 50 -2.61 -6.19 1.76
CA VAL A 50 -3.05 -4.79 1.84
C VAL A 50 -4.00 -4.52 0.68
N LYS A 51 -5.25 -4.16 0.97
CA LYS A 51 -6.19 -3.71 -0.07
C LYS A 51 -5.89 -2.29 -0.50
N ILE A 52 -5.71 -2.06 -1.78
CA ILE A 52 -5.48 -0.73 -2.34
C ILE A 52 -6.80 -0.24 -2.91
N ILE A 53 -7.31 0.87 -2.39
CA ILE A 53 -8.64 1.38 -2.73
C ILE A 53 -8.62 2.91 -2.87
N SER A 54 -9.61 3.45 -3.57
CA SER A 54 -9.73 4.90 -3.71
C SER A 54 -10.31 5.54 -2.43
N PRO A 55 -10.10 6.85 -2.19
CA PRO A 55 -10.72 7.55 -1.07
C PRO A 55 -12.24 7.39 -1.04
N ARG A 56 -12.89 7.37 -2.21
CA ARG A 56 -14.33 7.18 -2.35
C ARG A 56 -14.76 5.76 -1.96
N ASP A 57 -13.98 4.74 -2.35
CA ASP A 57 -14.26 3.36 -1.96
C ASP A 57 -14.06 3.16 -0.46
N PHE A 58 -13.10 3.86 0.15
CA PHE A 58 -12.90 3.82 1.60
C PHE A 58 -14.05 4.49 2.36
N GLU A 59 -14.53 5.64 1.89
CA GLU A 59 -15.71 6.32 2.46
C GLU A 59 -16.94 5.39 2.48
N ALA A 60 -17.18 4.66 1.39
CA ALA A 60 -18.29 3.70 1.28
C ALA A 60 -18.21 2.48 2.22
N LEU A 61 -17.09 2.25 2.92
CA LEU A 61 -16.99 1.21 3.95
C LEU A 61 -17.60 1.62 5.29
N PHE A 62 -17.88 2.90 5.50
CA PHE A 62 -18.40 3.45 6.75
C PHE A 62 -19.88 3.86 6.67
N ASP A 63 -20.51 3.67 5.53
CA ASP A 63 -21.97 3.78 5.33
C ASP A 63 -22.70 2.48 5.73
#